data_AF-D0NQ06-F1
#
_entry.id   AF-D0NQ06-F1
#
_cell.length_a   1.000
_cell.length_b   1.000
_cell.length_c   1.000
_cell.angle_alpha   90.00
_cell.angle_beta   90.00
_cell.angle_gamma   90.00
#
_symmetry.space_group_name_H-M   'P 1'
#
loop_
_entity.id
_entity.type
_entity.pdbx_description
1 polymer ?
#
loop_
_entity_poly.entity_id
_entity_poly.type
_entity_poly.pdbx_seq_one_letter_code
_entity_poly.pdbx_strand_id
1 'polypeptide(L)'
;MTLMGPTPQTTTWTSYLEHLRDFKTIRNAGISFQCDDLQPYSKYYHWYYVDLQRLPDDATNGLIYDWFANKGQTPVYITPAHVVGGLRSRSRRVYFNQKLPLTSVMLDKRTPLRQIQITGQGYSVVHHQNRAYNSVIPPFIKELREKGRQARQPKPVPPASDADDTGTA
;
A
#
# COMPACT_ATOMS: atom_id res chain seq x y z
N MET A 1 52.11 -18.93 4.15
CA MET A 1 50.73 -18.75 4.64
C MET A 1 50.64 -17.37 5.25
N THR A 2 50.03 -16.42 4.56
CA THR A 2 50.00 -15.02 4.99
C THR A 2 48.78 -14.80 5.88
N LEU A 3 49.02 -14.58 7.17
CA LEU A 3 48.00 -14.15 8.14
C LEU A 3 47.58 -12.73 7.78
N MET A 4 46.38 -12.57 7.20
CA MET A 4 45.73 -11.26 7.14
C MET A 4 45.27 -10.92 8.55
N GLY A 5 45.97 -10.00 9.22
CA GLY A 5 45.51 -9.42 10.48
C GLY A 5 44.17 -8.70 10.29
N PRO A 6 43.40 -8.45 11.38
CA PRO A 6 42.15 -7.73 11.30
C PRO A 6 42.41 -6.33 10.74
N THR A 7 41.87 -6.06 9.55
CA THR A 7 41.96 -4.76 8.89
C THR A 7 41.37 -3.70 9.83
N PRO A 8 42.07 -2.59 10.12
CA PRO A 8 41.54 -1.55 10.97
C PRO A 8 40.27 -0.97 10.34
N GLN A 9 39.22 -0.91 11.15
CA GLN A 9 37.93 -0.36 10.77
C GLN A 9 38.11 1.12 10.42
N THR A 10 37.61 1.56 9.26
CA THR A 10 37.83 2.93 8.77
C THR A 10 37.16 3.94 9.69
N THR A 11 37.75 5.12 9.84
CA THR A 11 37.24 6.21 10.70
C THR A 11 35.81 6.61 10.33
N THR A 12 35.47 6.52 9.04
CA THR A 12 34.11 6.70 8.53
C THR A 12 33.16 5.66 9.13
N TRP A 13 33.56 4.40 9.24
CA TRP A 13 32.72 3.35 9.80
C TRP A 13 32.45 3.60 11.29
N THR A 14 33.47 4.00 12.05
CA THR A 14 33.33 4.32 13.48
C THR A 14 32.44 5.53 13.74
N SER A 15 32.49 6.56 12.88
CA SER A 15 31.62 7.75 13.01
C SER A 15 30.15 7.48 12.69
N TYR A 16 29.83 6.42 11.94
CA TYR A 16 28.45 6.05 11.61
C TYR A 16 27.89 4.93 12.50
N LEU A 17 28.65 4.38 13.46
CA LEU A 17 28.19 3.30 14.35
C LEU A 17 26.92 3.67 15.14
N GLU A 18 26.79 4.94 15.55
CA GLU A 18 25.61 5.43 16.27
C GLU A 18 24.34 5.50 15.40
N HIS A 19 24.51 5.48 14.07
CA HIS A 19 23.43 5.43 13.07
C HIS A 19 23.14 4.00 12.57
N LEU A 20 24.05 3.05 12.78
CA LEU A 20 23.91 1.64 12.36
C LEU A 20 23.20 0.82 13.44
N ARG A 21 21.87 0.97 13.58
CA ARG A 21 21.13 0.36 14.71
C ARG A 21 20.54 -1.04 14.48
N ASP A 22 20.42 -1.53 13.25
CA ASP A 22 19.60 -2.73 13.00
C ASP A 22 20.14 -3.65 11.90
N PHE A 23 21.40 -4.08 12.02
CA PHE A 23 21.91 -5.19 11.21
C PHE A 23 22.16 -6.43 12.06
N LYS A 24 21.68 -7.58 11.58
CA LYS A 24 21.99 -8.88 12.17
C LYS A 24 22.97 -9.61 11.26
N THR A 25 24.07 -10.05 11.84
CA THR A 25 24.98 -10.98 11.16
C THR A 25 24.36 -12.37 11.11
N ILE A 26 24.24 -12.94 9.91
CA ILE A 26 23.78 -14.31 9.69
C ILE A 26 25.00 -15.18 9.41
N ARG A 27 25.19 -16.21 10.24
CA ARG A 27 26.30 -17.15 10.09
C ARG A 27 26.27 -17.78 8.69
N ASN A 28 27.37 -17.65 7.95
CA ASN A 28 27.56 -18.16 6.58
C ASN A 28 26.69 -17.54 5.48
N ALA A 29 25.96 -16.45 5.75
CA ALA A 29 25.10 -15.78 4.75
C ALA A 29 25.33 -14.25 4.64
N GLY A 30 26.07 -13.64 5.57
CA GLY A 30 26.45 -12.22 5.52
C GLY A 30 25.66 -11.35 6.49
N ILE A 31 25.35 -10.11 6.09
CA ILE A 31 24.69 -9.09 6.90
C ILE A 31 23.26 -8.89 6.40
N SER A 32 22.27 -8.96 7.29
CA SER A 32 20.88 -8.65 6.99
C SER A 32 20.52 -7.27 7.52
N PHE A 33 19.98 -6.42 6.64
CA PHE A 33 19.38 -5.13 7.00
C PHE A 33 17.91 -5.35 7.36
N GLN A 34 17.50 -4.87 8.52
CA GLN A 34 16.09 -4.89 8.89
C GLN A 34 15.36 -3.83 8.05
N CYS A 35 14.55 -4.28 7.09
CA CYS A 35 13.58 -3.41 6.42
C CYS A 35 12.53 -2.98 7.45
N ASP A 36 12.08 -1.71 7.43
CA ASP A 36 11.11 -1.12 8.36
C ASP A 36 9.68 -1.69 8.24
N ASP A 37 9.54 -3.00 8.19
CA ASP A 37 8.37 -3.67 8.73
C ASP A 37 8.49 -3.56 10.25
N LEU A 38 7.75 -2.63 10.86
CA LEU A 38 7.49 -2.48 12.30
C LEU A 38 8.29 -3.48 13.14
N GLN A 39 9.40 -3.03 13.72
CA GLN A 39 10.25 -3.86 14.56
C GLN A 39 9.38 -4.75 15.46
N PRO A 40 9.66 -6.05 15.61
CA PRO A 40 8.88 -6.97 16.46
C PRO A 40 8.73 -6.49 17.93
N TYR A 41 9.46 -5.45 18.31
CA TYR A 41 9.46 -4.80 19.63
C TYR A 41 8.86 -3.39 19.62
N SER A 42 8.31 -2.93 18.48
CA SER A 42 7.58 -1.66 18.40
C SER A 42 6.32 -1.76 19.24
N LYS A 43 6.04 -0.70 20.01
CA LYS A 43 4.78 -0.52 20.77
C LYS A 43 3.53 -0.84 19.94
N TYR A 44 3.60 -0.69 18.63
CA TYR A 44 2.49 -0.79 17.69
C TYR A 44 2.41 -2.12 16.95
N TYR A 45 3.36 -3.05 17.16
CA TYR A 45 3.40 -4.34 16.45
C TYR A 45 2.15 -5.20 16.70
N HIS A 46 1.58 -5.10 17.90
CA HIS A 46 0.39 -5.87 18.28
C HIS A 46 -0.92 -5.20 17.87
N TRP A 47 -0.88 -4.01 17.29
CA TRP A 47 -2.08 -3.27 16.92
C TRP A 47 -2.50 -3.57 15.49
N TYR A 48 -3.81 -3.65 15.30
CA TYR A 48 -4.40 -3.77 14.00
C TYR A 48 -4.13 -2.49 13.22
N TYR A 49 -3.74 -2.66 11.96
CA TYR A 49 -3.53 -1.54 11.07
C TYR A 49 -4.20 -1.75 9.72
N VAL A 50 -4.47 -0.63 9.05
CA VAL A 50 -4.87 -0.61 7.65
C VAL A 50 -3.94 0.33 6.88
N ASP A 51 -3.59 -0.07 5.66
CA ASP A 51 -2.87 0.76 4.71
C ASP A 51 -3.89 1.41 3.76
N LEU A 52 -3.91 2.73 3.76
CA LEU A 52 -4.69 3.54 2.84
C LEU A 52 -3.84 3.85 1.62
N GLN A 53 -4.23 3.28 0.48
CA GLN A 53 -3.59 3.51 -0.82
C GLN A 53 -4.47 4.41 -1.69
N ARG A 54 -3.86 5.06 -2.69
CA ARG A 54 -4.56 5.96 -3.63
C ARG A 54 -5.35 7.05 -2.90
N LEU A 55 -4.77 7.56 -1.81
CA LEU A 55 -5.32 8.75 -1.16
C LEU A 55 -5.40 9.90 -2.20
N PRO A 56 -6.35 10.83 -2.06
CA PRO A 56 -6.40 12.05 -2.88
C PRO A 56 -5.46 13.15 -2.35
N ASP A 57 -5.04 14.07 -3.23
CA ASP A 57 -3.94 14.99 -2.95
C ASP A 57 -4.14 15.88 -1.71
N ASP A 58 -5.38 16.21 -1.44
CA ASP A 58 -5.87 16.97 -0.28
C ASP A 58 -5.99 16.16 1.03
N ALA A 59 -5.87 14.82 0.99
CA ALA A 59 -6.00 13.99 2.18
C ALA A 59 -4.80 14.15 3.14
N THR A 60 -4.99 14.98 4.16
CA THR A 60 -4.06 15.14 5.27
C THR A 60 -4.29 14.09 6.36
N ASN A 61 -3.29 13.89 7.23
CA ASN A 61 -3.43 12.99 8.37
C ASN A 61 -4.58 13.39 9.32
N GLY A 62 -4.88 14.69 9.42
CA GLY A 62 -6.02 15.20 10.21
C GLY A 62 -7.35 14.74 9.63
N LEU A 63 -7.55 14.89 8.32
CA LEU A 63 -8.77 14.41 7.66
C LEU A 63 -8.95 12.88 7.78
N ILE A 64 -7.85 12.13 7.70
CA ILE A 64 -7.87 10.68 7.94
C ILE A 64 -8.30 10.40 9.39
N TYR A 65 -7.73 11.12 10.36
CA TYR A 65 -8.08 10.97 11.77
C TYR A 65 -9.57 11.25 12.00
N ASP A 66 -10.06 12.39 11.53
CA ASP A 66 -11.45 12.83 11.70
C ASP A 66 -12.42 11.85 11.06
N TRP A 67 -12.11 11.33 9.87
CA TRP A 67 -12.94 10.34 9.20
C TRP A 67 -13.17 9.09 10.05
N PHE A 68 -12.11 8.57 10.68
CA PHE A 68 -12.19 7.41 11.55
C PHE A 68 -12.84 7.73 12.91
N ALA A 69 -12.51 8.90 13.48
CA ALA A 69 -13.09 9.38 14.73
C ALA A 69 -14.61 9.59 14.61
N ASN A 70 -15.09 10.15 13.51
CA ASN A 70 -16.51 10.33 13.21
C ASN A 70 -17.28 9.00 13.10
N LYS A 71 -16.58 7.90 12.83
CA LYS A 71 -17.13 6.54 12.84
C LYS A 71 -16.95 5.83 14.19
N GLY A 72 -16.62 6.56 15.24
CA GLY A 72 -16.44 6.04 16.60
C GLY A 72 -15.17 5.23 16.80
N GLN A 73 -14.19 5.29 15.88
CA GLN A 73 -12.95 4.53 15.99
C GLN A 73 -11.75 5.43 15.81
N THR A 74 -11.22 5.96 16.90
CA THR A 74 -10.09 6.89 16.87
C THR A 74 -8.78 6.17 16.54
N PRO A 75 -8.06 6.57 15.47
CA PRO A 75 -6.71 6.08 15.22
C PRO A 75 -5.76 6.47 16.36
N VAL A 76 -4.80 5.60 16.66
CA VAL A 76 -3.75 5.91 17.65
C VAL A 76 -2.54 6.53 16.99
N TYR A 77 -2.21 6.06 15.80
CA TYR A 77 -1.00 6.48 15.10
C TYR A 77 -1.20 6.42 13.59
N ILE A 78 -0.74 7.45 12.88
CA ILE A 78 -0.82 7.55 11.42
C ILE A 78 0.59 7.86 10.90
N THR A 79 1.10 7.01 10.01
CA THR A 79 2.44 7.12 9.44
C THR A 79 2.41 6.88 7.93
N PRO A 80 3.39 7.36 7.14
CA PRO A 80 3.56 6.87 5.78
C PRO A 80 3.68 5.35 5.75
N ALA A 81 3.05 4.70 4.78
CA ALA A 81 3.07 3.23 4.66
C ALA A 81 4.47 2.69 4.29
N HIS A 82 5.24 3.50 3.55
CA HIS A 82 6.62 3.19 3.18
C HIS A 82 7.47 4.45 3.29
N VAL A 83 8.71 4.28 3.75
CA VAL A 83 9.75 5.32 3.75
C VAL A 83 11.02 4.68 3.19
N VAL A 84 11.59 5.27 2.14
CA VAL A 84 12.82 4.76 1.49
C VAL A 84 13.76 5.93 1.29
N GLY A 85 14.94 5.91 1.92
CA GLY A 85 15.92 6.99 1.78
C GLY A 85 15.37 8.37 2.19
N GLY A 86 14.47 8.42 3.17
CA GLY A 86 13.80 9.65 3.61
C GLY A 86 12.58 10.07 2.76
N LEU A 87 12.40 9.48 1.57
CA LEU A 87 11.21 9.69 0.75
C LEU A 87 10.03 8.94 1.37
N ARG A 88 8.97 9.69 1.67
CA ARG A 88 7.76 9.17 2.30
C ARG A 88 6.72 8.89 1.25
N SER A 89 6.17 7.67 1.25
CA SER A 89 5.02 7.33 0.42
C SER A 89 3.83 8.24 0.74
N ARG A 90 3.01 8.50 -0.27
CA ARG A 90 1.72 9.15 -0.10
C ARG A 90 0.70 8.27 0.64
N SER A 91 0.83 6.96 0.51
CA SER A 91 0.01 6.00 1.25
C SER A 91 0.22 6.15 2.76
N ARG A 92 -0.83 5.90 3.54
CA ARG A 92 -0.80 6.05 5.00
C ARG A 92 -1.15 4.74 5.67
N ARG A 93 -0.35 4.33 6.65
CA ARG A 93 -0.66 3.26 7.58
C ARG A 93 -1.30 3.86 8.82
N VAL A 94 -2.46 3.33 9.17
CA VAL A 94 -3.29 3.80 10.29
C VAL A 94 -3.40 2.67 11.31
N TYR A 95 -2.95 2.92 12.54
CA TYR A 95 -2.97 1.97 13.65
C TYR A 95 -4.11 2.26 14.61
N PHE A 96 -4.64 1.20 15.21
CA PHE A 96 -5.73 1.26 16.16
C PHE A 96 -5.40 0.47 17.43
N ASN A 97 -5.93 0.91 18.57
CA ASN A 97 -5.66 0.27 19.87
C ASN A 97 -6.43 -1.05 20.07
N GLN A 98 -6.46 -1.91 19.05
CA GLN A 98 -7.11 -3.21 19.10
C GLN A 98 -6.40 -4.19 18.18
N LYS A 99 -6.48 -5.48 18.48
CA LYS A 99 -5.84 -6.55 17.68
C LYS A 99 -6.69 -7.01 16.50
N LEU A 100 -7.99 -6.77 16.57
CA LEU A 100 -8.97 -7.29 15.63
C LEU A 100 -9.39 -6.22 14.60
N PRO A 101 -9.95 -6.64 13.46
CA PRO A 101 -10.50 -5.73 12.46
C PRO A 101 -11.56 -4.80 13.06
N LEU A 102 -11.54 -3.58 12.58
CA LEU A 102 -12.37 -2.49 13.03
C LEU A 102 -13.73 -2.52 12.34
N THR A 103 -14.83 -2.35 13.09
CA THR A 103 -16.18 -2.22 12.50
C THR A 103 -16.26 -1.11 11.44
N SER A 104 -15.53 0.00 11.57
CA SER A 104 -15.58 1.11 10.59
C SER A 104 -14.91 0.78 9.25
N VAL A 105 -14.10 -0.28 9.19
CA VAL A 105 -13.48 -0.82 7.96
C VAL A 105 -14.05 -2.18 7.58
N MET A 106 -15.21 -2.53 8.12
CA MET A 106 -15.92 -3.77 7.81
C MET A 106 -17.37 -3.37 7.48
N LEU A 107 -17.91 -3.86 6.36
CA LEU A 107 -19.34 -3.65 6.05
C LEU A 107 -20.21 -4.48 6.99
N ASP A 108 -19.77 -5.72 7.22
CA ASP A 108 -20.36 -6.69 8.15
C ASP A 108 -19.24 -7.38 8.93
N LYS A 109 -19.58 -8.32 9.84
CA LYS A 109 -18.57 -9.13 10.55
C LYS A 109 -17.61 -9.92 9.65
N ARG A 110 -17.99 -10.18 8.38
CA ARG A 110 -17.22 -11.02 7.45
C ARG A 110 -16.78 -10.30 6.18
N THR A 111 -17.41 -9.16 5.86
CA THR A 111 -17.22 -8.45 4.60
C THR A 111 -16.31 -7.25 4.81
N PRO A 112 -15.06 -7.26 4.31
CA PRO A 112 -14.14 -6.15 4.50
C PRO A 112 -14.51 -4.95 3.63
N LEU A 113 -14.40 -3.75 4.19
CA LEU A 113 -14.56 -2.51 3.43
C LEU A 113 -13.28 -2.25 2.64
N ARG A 114 -13.38 -2.26 1.30
CA ARG A 114 -12.22 -2.18 0.39
C ARG A 114 -11.93 -0.78 -0.14
N GLN A 115 -12.87 0.14 0.00
CA GLN A 115 -12.71 1.52 -0.41
C GLN A 115 -13.41 2.46 0.56
N ILE A 116 -12.83 3.64 0.73
CA ILE A 116 -13.39 4.71 1.53
C ILE A 116 -13.24 6.03 0.80
N GLN A 117 -14.14 6.95 1.08
CA GLN A 117 -14.08 8.31 0.60
C GLN A 117 -13.76 9.21 1.80
N ILE A 118 -12.54 9.75 1.82
CA ILE A 118 -12.05 10.60 2.92
C ILE A 118 -12.34 12.07 2.61
N THR A 119 -12.11 12.47 1.36
CA THR A 119 -12.45 13.79 0.84
C THR A 119 -13.51 13.64 -0.25
N GLY A 120 -14.13 14.75 -0.67
CA GLY A 120 -15.08 14.73 -1.78
C GLY A 120 -14.46 14.27 -3.11
N GLN A 121 -13.13 14.22 -3.20
CA GLN A 121 -12.39 13.93 -4.41
C GLN A 121 -11.89 12.48 -4.44
N GLY A 122 -12.74 11.57 -4.93
CA GLY A 122 -12.35 10.20 -5.26
C GLY A 122 -12.24 9.22 -4.09
N TYR A 123 -11.84 7.99 -4.41
CA TYR A 123 -11.82 6.86 -3.48
C TYR A 123 -10.40 6.44 -3.12
N SER A 124 -10.18 6.20 -1.83
CA SER A 124 -8.99 5.56 -1.28
C SER A 124 -9.23 4.07 -1.10
N VAL A 125 -8.23 3.24 -1.37
CA VAL A 125 -8.29 1.79 -1.20
C VAL A 125 -7.81 1.42 0.20
N VAL A 126 -8.60 0.61 0.90
CA VAL A 126 -8.26 0.10 2.23
C VAL A 126 -7.61 -1.26 2.09
N HIS A 127 -6.34 -1.37 2.46
CA HIS A 127 -5.62 -2.62 2.59
C HIS A 127 -5.56 -3.04 4.06
N HIS A 128 -6.14 -4.19 4.37
CA HIS A 128 -6.12 -4.75 5.71
C HIS A 128 -4.77 -5.40 6.00
N GLN A 129 -4.34 -5.37 7.26
CA GLN A 129 -3.23 -6.19 7.75
C GLN A 129 -3.45 -7.68 7.44
N ASN A 130 -4.67 -8.19 7.65
CA ASN A 130 -5.03 -9.55 7.26
C ASN A 130 -5.23 -9.64 5.75
N ARG A 131 -4.32 -10.37 5.07
CA ARG A 131 -4.31 -10.51 3.61
C ARG A 131 -5.54 -11.21 3.05
N ALA A 132 -6.25 -12.04 3.82
CA ALA A 132 -7.46 -12.71 3.36
C ALA A 132 -8.56 -11.70 2.96
N TYR A 133 -8.64 -10.58 3.70
CA TYR A 133 -9.56 -9.48 3.40
C TYR A 133 -9.16 -8.66 2.18
N ASN A 134 -7.92 -8.84 1.68
CA ASN A 134 -7.43 -8.11 0.52
C ASN A 134 -7.76 -8.76 -0.84
N SER A 135 -8.39 -9.93 -0.82
CA SER A 135 -8.79 -10.68 -2.03
C SER A 135 -9.87 -9.97 -2.84
N VAL A 136 -10.76 -9.22 -2.18
CA VAL A 136 -11.88 -8.54 -2.84
C VAL A 136 -11.39 -7.29 -3.58
N ILE A 137 -11.66 -7.20 -4.88
CA ILE A 137 -11.32 -6.03 -5.69
C ILE A 137 -12.25 -4.87 -5.30
N PRO A 138 -11.72 -3.67 -4.97
CA PRO A 138 -12.54 -2.49 -4.68
C PRO A 138 -13.46 -2.12 -5.86
N PRO A 139 -14.73 -1.75 -5.62
CA PRO A 139 -15.70 -1.38 -6.66
C PRO A 139 -15.17 -0.36 -7.69
N PHE A 140 -14.56 0.73 -7.23
CA PHE A 140 -13.99 1.76 -8.12
C PHE A 140 -12.92 1.19 -9.06
N ILE A 141 -12.11 0.22 -8.59
CA ILE A 141 -11.11 -0.44 -9.44
C ILE A 141 -11.79 -1.37 -10.46
N LYS A 142 -12.92 -2.00 -10.13
CA LYS A 142 -13.69 -2.80 -11.08
C LYS A 142 -14.21 -1.92 -12.22
N GLU A 143 -14.84 -0.80 -11.89
CA GLU A 143 -15.34 0.17 -12.88
C GLU A 143 -14.22 0.70 -13.78
N LEU A 144 -13.07 1.04 -13.21
CA LEU A 144 -11.91 1.51 -13.98
C LEU A 144 -11.43 0.45 -14.98
N ARG A 145 -11.42 -0.83 -14.57
CA ARG A 145 -11.03 -1.95 -15.43
C ARG A 145 -12.05 -2.20 -16.53
N GLU A 146 -13.33 -2.09 -16.24
CA GLU A 146 -14.41 -2.26 -17.21
C GLU A 146 -14.39 -1.17 -18.28
N LYS A 147 -14.27 0.10 -17.88
CA LYS A 147 -14.10 1.23 -18.82
C LYS A 147 -12.87 1.05 -19.71
N GLY A 148 -11.75 0.63 -19.13
CA GLY A 148 -10.53 0.34 -19.89
C GLY A 148 -10.68 -0.81 -20.88
N ARG A 149 -11.51 -1.84 -20.58
CA ARG A 149 -11.82 -2.91 -21.53
C ARG A 149 -12.70 -2.42 -22.68
N GLN A 150 -13.72 -1.62 -22.39
CA GLN A 150 -14.60 -1.04 -23.41
C GLN A 150 -13.84 -0.15 -24.39
N ALA A 151 -12.89 0.65 -23.91
CA ALA A 151 -12.04 1.49 -24.77
C ALA A 151 -11.08 0.69 -25.68
N ARG A 152 -10.81 -0.58 -25.36
CA ARG A 152 -9.95 -1.48 -26.15
C ARG A 152 -10.70 -2.38 -27.12
N GLN A 153 -12.04 -2.40 -27.08
CA GLN A 153 -12.84 -3.13 -28.07
C GLN A 153 -12.64 -2.44 -29.44
N PRO A 154 -12.21 -3.18 -30.48
CA PRO A 154 -12.05 -2.60 -31.81
C PRO A 154 -13.40 -2.11 -32.34
N LYS A 155 -13.40 -0.90 -32.93
CA LYS A 155 -14.57 -0.30 -33.57
C LYS A 155 -15.10 -1.27 -34.64
N PRO A 156 -16.42 -1.54 -34.74
CA PRO A 156 -16.94 -2.43 -35.77
C PRO A 156 -16.53 -1.89 -37.14
N VAL A 157 -15.88 -2.74 -37.94
CA VAL A 157 -15.59 -2.44 -39.35
C VAL A 157 -16.95 -2.22 -40.03
N PRO A 158 -17.18 -1.09 -40.73
CA PRO A 158 -18.43 -0.91 -41.46
C PRO A 158 -18.62 -2.06 -42.45
N PRO A 159 -19.84 -2.59 -42.62
CA PRO A 159 -20.08 -3.63 -43.60
C PRO A 159 -19.67 -3.12 -44.98
N ALA A 160 -18.80 -3.88 -45.66
CA ALA A 160 -18.44 -3.59 -47.03
C ALA A 160 -19.72 -3.58 -47.86
N SER A 161 -20.00 -2.45 -48.52
CA SER A 161 -21.07 -2.36 -49.50
C SER A 161 -20.69 -3.26 -50.67
N ASP A 162 -21.38 -4.39 -50.81
CA ASP A 162 -21.35 -5.21 -52.01
C ASP A 162 -21.79 -4.33 -53.18
N ALA A 163 -20.85 -4.01 -54.07
CA ALA A 163 -21.13 -3.30 -55.31
C ALA A 163 -21.68 -4.33 -56.32
N ASP A 164 -22.93 -4.10 -56.71
CA ASP A 164 -23.70 -4.86 -57.70
C ASP A 164 -22.90 -5.15 -58.98
N ASP A 165 -22.94 -6.41 -59.36
CA ASP A 165 -22.65 -6.92 -60.69
C ASP A 165 -23.80 -6.53 -61.62
N THR A 166 -23.56 -5.66 -62.60
CA THR A 166 -24.45 -5.53 -63.75
C THR A 166 -23.66 -5.16 -65.00
N GLY A 167 -22.93 -6.14 -65.55
CA GLY A 167 -22.48 -6.10 -66.94
C GLY A 167 -23.47 -6.82 -67.84
N THR A 168 -24.39 -6.10 -68.48
CA THR A 168 -25.19 -6.60 -69.62
C THR A 168 -24.93 -5.74 -70.85
N ALA A 169 -24.93 -6.42 -72.01
CA ALA A 169 -24.86 -5.96 -73.41
C ALA A 169 -23.47 -5.86 -74.04
#